data_AF-A0ABD7X409-F1
#
_entry.id   AF-A0ABD7X409-F1
#
_cell.length_a   1.000
_cell.length_b   1.000
_cell.length_c   1.000
_cell.angle_alpha   90.00
_cell.angle_beta   90.00
_cell.angle_gamma   90.00
#
_symmetry.space_group_name_H-M   'P 1'
#
loop_
_entity.id
_entity.type
_entity.pdbx_description
1 polymer ?
#
loop_
_entity_poly.entity_id
_entity_poly.type
_entity_poly.pdbx_seq_one_letter_code
_entity_poly.pdbx_strand_id
1 'polypeptide(L)' 'MNGSLKNFSITVHHKDLPTMLKYDYETIHPHIEKMELPVCIGQEIYGNFISWDFADLETLLISGEIGAGKSSLMRVILTT' A
#
# COMPACT_ATOMS: atom_id res chain seq x y z
N MET A 1 16.04 -18.82 -31.46
CA MET A 1 14.59 -18.60 -31.24
C MET A 1 14.32 -18.73 -29.74
N ASN A 2 14.40 -17.64 -28.98
CA ASN A 2 13.99 -17.62 -27.57
C ASN A 2 13.26 -16.30 -27.34
N GLY A 3 11.97 -16.25 -27.68
CA GLY A 3 11.10 -15.12 -27.36
C GLY A 3 10.36 -15.41 -26.07
N SER A 4 10.33 -14.47 -25.12
CA SER A 4 9.56 -14.63 -23.89
C SER A 4 8.06 -14.47 -24.17
N LEU A 5 7.26 -15.43 -23.70
CA LEU A 5 5.81 -15.32 -23.66
C LEU A 5 5.43 -14.31 -22.57
N LYS A 6 4.71 -13.24 -22.93
CA LYS A 6 4.08 -12.34 -21.96
C LYS A 6 2.67 -12.84 -21.65
N ASN A 7 2.42 -13.11 -20.37
CA ASN A 7 1.09 -13.41 -19.86
C ASN A 7 0.40 -12.12 -19.43
N PHE A 8 -0.85 -11.95 -19.83
CA PHE A 8 -1.71 -10.85 -19.42
C PHE A 8 -2.94 -11.41 -18.71
N SER A 9 -3.26 -10.89 -17.53
CA SER A 9 -4.46 -11.26 -16.77
C SER A 9 -5.34 -10.04 -16.57
N ILE A 10 -6.64 -10.22 -16.74
CA ILE A 10 -7.65 -9.22 -16.37
C ILE A 10 -8.36 -9.74 -15.12
N THR A 11 -8.39 -8.94 -14.07
CA THR A 11 -9.14 -9.22 -12.84
C THR A 11 -10.32 -8.26 -12.75
N VAL A 12 -11.52 -8.80 -12.59
CA VAL A 12 -12.75 -8.01 -12.43
C VAL A 12 -13.19 -8.07 -10.96
N HIS A 13 -13.39 -6.90 -10.35
CA HIS A 13 -13.84 -6.77 -8.97
C HIS A 13 -15.26 -6.24 -8.92
N HIS A 14 -16.10 -6.84 -8.07
CA HIS A 14 -17.49 -6.41 -7.83
C HIS A 14 -17.63 -5.41 -6.67
N LYS A 15 -16.53 -5.13 -5.97
CA LYS A 15 -16.45 -4.16 -4.87
C LYS A 15 -15.58 -2.98 -5.28
N ASP A 16 -16.01 -1.80 -4.87
CA ASP A 16 -15.22 -0.58 -4.96
C ASP A 16 -14.37 -0.37 -3.71
N LEU A 17 -13.31 0.41 -3.84
CA LEU A 17 -12.57 0.91 -2.69
C LEU A 17 -13.45 1.83 -1.85
N PRO A 18 -13.29 1.83 -0.52
CA PRO A 18 -13.98 2.78 0.33
C PRO A 18 -13.60 4.21 -0.06
N THR A 19 -14.58 5.11 -0.09
CA THR A 19 -14.37 6.54 -0.42
C THR A 19 -13.45 7.23 0.60
N MET A 20 -13.41 6.72 1.83
CA MET A 20 -12.53 7.19 2.89
C MET A 20 -12.10 6.00 3.75
N LEU A 21 -10.78 5.81 3.88
CA LEU A 21 -10.22 4.85 4.82
C LEU A 21 -10.16 5.49 6.21
N LYS A 22 -10.89 4.91 7.18
CA LYS A 22 -10.77 5.31 8.58
C LYS A 22 -9.59 4.55 9.19
N TYR A 23 -8.56 5.29 9.58
CA TYR A 23 -7.43 4.73 10.31
C TYR A 23 -7.84 4.48 11.76
N ASP A 24 -7.75 3.23 12.18
CA ASP A 24 -7.95 2.79 13.56
C ASP A 24 -6.72 1.98 13.98
N TYR A 25 -6.04 2.45 15.02
CA TYR A 25 -4.79 1.84 15.48
C TYR A 25 -5.00 0.39 15.92
N GLU A 26 -6.07 0.11 16.66
CA GLU A 26 -6.36 -1.25 17.15
C GLU A 26 -6.59 -2.24 16.00
N THR A 27 -7.18 -1.77 14.90
CA THR A 27 -7.37 -2.59 13.70
C THR A 27 -6.06 -2.79 12.92
N ILE A 28 -5.17 -1.79 12.89
CA ILE A 28 -3.91 -1.83 12.12
C ILE A 28 -2.79 -2.55 12.88
N HIS A 29 -2.74 -2.39 14.21
CA HIS A 29 -1.67 -2.86 15.08
C HIS A 29 -1.27 -4.33 14.84
N PRO A 30 -2.20 -5.30 14.73
CA PRO A 30 -1.84 -6.70 14.46
C PRO A 30 -1.09 -6.92 13.14
N HIS A 31 -1.22 -6.01 12.18
CA HIS A 31 -0.56 -6.07 10.87
C HIS A 31 0.84 -5.41 10.85
N ILE A 32 1.19 -4.67 11.90
CA ILE A 32 2.42 -3.88 11.96
C ILE A 32 3.28 -4.14 13.21
N GLU A 33 2.74 -4.80 14.24
CA GLU A 33 3.39 -4.96 15.56
C GLU A 33 4.75 -5.66 15.54
N LYS A 34 5.05 -6.43 14.49
CA LYS A 34 6.30 -7.20 14.33
C LYS A 34 7.33 -6.51 13.44
N MET A 35 7.01 -5.34 12.91
CA MET A 35 7.88 -4.57 12.01
C MET A 35 8.76 -3.61 12.82
N GLU A 36 9.99 -3.39 12.37
CA GLU A 36 10.92 -2.45 12.98
C GLU A 36 10.55 -0.99 12.64
N LEU A 37 10.20 -0.73 11.37
CA LEU A 37 9.75 0.57 10.90
C LEU A 37 8.45 0.43 10.09
N PRO A 38 7.30 0.20 10.76
CA PRO A 38 6.05 -0.05 10.06
C PRO A 38 5.52 1.18 9.33
N VAL A 39 5.06 0.95 8.10
CA VAL A 39 4.28 1.93 7.33
C VAL A 39 3.02 1.25 6.80
N CYS A 40 1.86 1.72 7.25
CA CYS A 40 0.56 1.26 6.77
C CYS A 40 0.11 2.10 5.56
N ILE A 41 0.33 1.59 4.35
CA ILE A 41 0.15 2.33 3.08
C ILE A 41 -1.32 2.49 2.70
N GLY A 42 -2.19 1.55 3.12
CA GLY A 42 -3.61 1.63 2.88
C GLY A 42 -4.32 0.29 3.03
N GLN A 43 -5.42 0.13 2.31
CA GLN A 43 -6.27 -1.06 2.34
C GLN A 43 -6.59 -1.48 0.91
N GLU A 44 -6.52 -2.77 0.63
CA GLU A 44 -6.97 -3.32 -0.65
C GLU A 44 -8.50 -3.49 -0.69
N ILE A 45 -9.04 -3.75 -1.88
CA ILE A 45 -10.49 -3.83 -2.19
C ILE A 45 -11.31 -4.83 -1.35
N TYR A 46 -10.67 -5.86 -0.79
CA TYR A 46 -11.29 -6.86 0.08
C TYR A 46 -11.10 -6.57 1.57
N GLY A 47 -10.43 -5.46 1.90
CA GLY A 47 -10.34 -4.94 3.26
C GLY A 47 -9.04 -5.28 4.00
N ASN A 48 -8.08 -5.96 3.37
CA ASN A 48 -6.80 -6.23 4.02
C ASN A 48 -5.92 -4.98 4.02
N PHE A 49 -5.29 -4.69 5.16
CA PHE A 49 -4.31 -3.62 5.24
C PHE A 49 -3.03 -4.01 4.49
N ILE A 50 -2.50 -3.05 3.74
CA ILE A 50 -1.20 -3.15 3.09
C ILE A 50 -0.22 -2.39 3.96
N SER A 51 0.68 -3.11 4.61
CA SER A 51 1.78 -2.55 5.39
C SER A 51 3.13 -3.02 4.86
N TRP A 52 4.15 -2.19 5.07
CA TRP A 52 5.54 -2.54 4.82
C TRP A 52 6.41 -2.21 6.03
N ASP A 53 7.41 -3.04 6.26
CA ASP A 53 8.53 -2.70 7.13
C ASP A 53 9.56 -1.92 6.31
N PHE A 54 9.70 -0.63 6.59
CA PHE A 54 10.65 0.22 5.88
C PHE A 54 12.09 -0.07 6.29
N ALA A 55 12.35 -0.83 7.36
CA ALA A 55 13.69 -1.32 7.67
C ALA A 55 14.21 -2.27 6.57
N ASP A 56 13.32 -2.94 5.83
CA ASP A 56 13.69 -3.81 4.71
C ASP A 56 14.03 -3.03 3.42
N LEU A 57 13.79 -1.71 3.39
CA LEU A 57 13.99 -0.88 2.21
C LEU A 57 15.24 -0.01 2.34
N GLU A 58 16.25 -0.26 1.49
CA GLU A 58 17.42 0.61 1.41
C GLU A 58 17.08 2.01 0.85
N THR A 59 16.16 2.07 -0.13
CA THR A 59 15.74 3.31 -0.80
C THR A 59 14.27 3.24 -1.25
N LEU A 60 13.59 4.39 -1.29
CA LEU A 60 12.20 4.53 -1.75
C LEU A 60 12.07 5.62 -2.81
N LEU A 61 11.42 5.31 -3.94
CA LEU A 61 11.07 6.27 -4.99
C LEU A 61 9.54 6.39 -5.09
N ILE A 62 9.02 7.59 -4.81
CA ILE A 62 7.59 7.91 -4.97
C ILE A 62 7.43 8.87 -6.15
N SER A 63 6.68 8.44 -7.18
CA SER A 63 6.40 9.24 -8.38
C SER A 63 4.92 9.16 -8.76
N GLY A 64 4.43 10.15 -9.49
CA GLY A 64 3.04 10.25 -9.92
C GLY A 64 2.65 11.68 -10.32
N GLU A 65 1.52 11.82 -10.98
CA GLU A 65 0.99 13.11 -11.44
C GLU A 65 0.52 14.00 -10.27
N ILE A 66 0.21 15.27 -10.56
CA ILE A 66 -0.40 16.18 -9.59
C ILE A 66 -1.76 15.62 -9.17
N GLY A 67 -2.04 15.59 -7.87
CA GLY A 67 -3.27 15.00 -7.34
C GLY A 67 -3.21 13.48 -7.08
N ALA A 68 -2.14 12.79 -7.47
CA ALA A 68 -1.98 11.35 -7.26
C ALA A 68 -1.75 10.91 -5.78
N GLY A 69 -1.81 11.84 -4.82
CA GLY A 69 -1.70 11.51 -3.39
C GLY A 69 -0.28 11.36 -2.84
N LYS A 70 0.77 11.75 -3.57
CA LYS A 70 2.19 11.64 -3.12
C LYS A 70 2.44 12.27 -1.74
N SER A 71 1.96 13.50 -1.51
CA SER A 71 2.13 14.19 -0.22
C SER A 71 1.31 13.54 0.90
N SER A 72 0.18 12.92 0.56
CA SER A 72 -0.62 12.14 1.51
C SER A 72 0.10 10.85 1.92
N LEU A 73 0.73 10.15 0.96
CA LEU A 73 1.56 8.98 1.26
C LEU A 73 2.78 9.35 2.11
N MET A 74 3.45 10.46 1.82
CA MET A 74 4.53 10.97 2.67
C MET A 74 4.06 11.25 4.10
N ARG A 75 2.87 11.82 4.27
CA ARG A 75 2.29 12.01 5.60
C ARG A 75 2.09 10.67 6.31
N VAL A 76 1.54 9.68 5.63
CA VAL A 76 1.33 8.32 6.18
C VAL A 76 2.65 7.70 6.65
N ILE A 77 3.72 7.81 5.86
CA ILE A 77 5.06 7.34 6.23
C ILE A 77 5.58 8.01 7.50
N LEU A 78 5.29 9.31 7.70
CA LEU A 78 5.77 10.07 8.85
C LEU A 78 4.92 9.91 10.12
N THR A 79 3.68 9.40 10.00
CA THR A 79 2.71 9.37 11.11
C THR A 79 2.26 7.98 11.53
N THR A 80 2.64 6.94 10.78
CA THR A 80 2.48 5.55 11.23
C THR A 80 3.53 5.27 12.30
#